data_AF-A0A075HBH2-F1
#
_entry.id   AF-A0A075HBH2-F1
#
_cell.length_a   1.000
_cell.length_b   1.000
_cell.length_c   1.000
_cell.angle_alpha   90.00
_cell.angle_beta   90.00
_cell.angle_gamma   90.00
#
_symmetry.space_group_name_H-M   'P 1'
#
loop_
_entity.id
_entity.type
_entity.pdbx_description
1 polymer ?
#
loop_
_entity_poly.entity_id
_entity_poly.type
_entity_poly.pdbx_seq_one_letter_code
_entity_poly.pdbx_strand_id
1 'polypeptide(L)'
;MGLLQLMLLGFTVICLYEVLWTFTVLNAEITAQMILSGQIPDIDALAVEYPDVLRPWNLIFATKIWLAGAIISAHAFYLSTKPRKSIEKLES
;
A
#
# COMPACT_ATOMS: atom_id res chain seq x y z
N MET A 1 -13.24 21.67 -1.44
CA MET A 1 -13.16 20.40 -2.20
C MET A 1 -11.79 20.15 -2.81
N GLY A 2 -11.15 21.11 -3.50
CA GLY A 2 -9.83 20.88 -4.13
C GLY A 2 -8.70 20.48 -3.18
N LEU A 3 -8.63 21.06 -1.98
CA LEU A 3 -7.62 20.66 -0.98
C LEU A 3 -7.78 19.19 -0.55
N LEU A 4 -9.01 18.75 -0.28
CA LEU A 4 -9.29 17.35 0.09
C LEU A 4 -8.92 16.40 -1.05
N GLN A 5 -9.25 16.74 -2.29
CA GLN A 5 -8.87 15.97 -3.48
C GLN A 5 -7.35 15.85 -3.62
N LEU A 6 -6.60 16.94 -3.39
CA LEU A 6 -5.14 16.93 -3.38
C LEU A 6 -4.59 16.04 -2.27
N MET A 7 -5.15 16.10 -1.05
CA MET A 7 -4.74 15.25 0.06
C MET A 7 -5.00 13.77 -0.23
N LEU A 8 -6.18 13.43 -0.77
CA LEU A 8 -6.53 12.06 -1.15
C LEU A 8 -5.62 11.52 -2.26
N LEU A 9 -5.34 12.33 -3.28
CA LEU A 9 -4.43 11.98 -4.35
C LEU A 9 -3.00 11.78 -3.82
N GLY A 10 -2.50 12.73 -3.02
CA GLY A 10 -1.17 12.64 -2.42
C GLY A 10 -1.02 11.39 -1.55
N PHE A 11 -2.02 11.09 -0.71
CA PHE A 11 -2.01 9.90 0.12
C PHE A 11 -2.07 8.61 -0.71
N THR A 12 -2.85 8.59 -1.80
CA THR A 12 -2.89 7.47 -2.76
C THR A 12 -1.51 7.21 -3.36
N VAL A 13 -0.82 8.26 -3.81
CA VAL A 13 0.51 8.15 -4.42
C VAL A 13 1.55 7.64 -3.42
N ILE A 14 1.53 8.14 -2.18
CA ILE A 14 2.44 7.67 -1.11
C ILE A 14 2.17 6.19 -0.80
N CYS A 15 0.91 5.80 -0.61
CA CYS A 15 0.58 4.40 -0.35
C CYS A 15 0.98 3.49 -1.52
N LEU A 16 0.78 3.95 -2.76
CA LEU A 16 1.19 3.18 -3.94
C LEU A 16 2.70 3.01 -4.02
N TYR A 17 3.46 4.07 -3.71
CA TYR A 17 4.92 3.99 -3.59
C TYR A 17 5.33 2.93 -2.55
N GLU A 18 4.73 2.95 -1.37
CA GLU A 18 5.03 1.99 -0.30
C GLU A 18 4.69 0.54 -0.68
N VAL A 19 3.59 0.33 -1.41
CA VAL A 19 3.26 -1.01 -1.96
C VAL A 19 4.37 -1.48 -2.90
N LEU A 20 4.79 -0.63 -3.85
CA LEU A 20 5.83 -0.99 -4.81
C LEU A 20 7.18 -1.24 -4.12
N TRP A 21 7.53 -0.40 -3.15
CA TRP A 21 8.78 -0.51 -2.40
C TRP A 21 8.81 -1.80 -1.57
N THR A 22 7.79 -2.02 -0.73
CA THR A 22 7.71 -3.23 0.13
C THR A 22 7.66 -4.51 -0.70
N PHE A 23 6.92 -4.52 -1.81
CA PHE A 23 6.86 -5.68 -2.71
C PHE A 23 8.21 -5.96 -3.38
N THR A 24 8.93 -4.91 -3.81
CA THR A 24 10.26 -5.07 -4.41
C THR A 24 11.26 -5.62 -3.40
N VAL A 25 11.29 -5.07 -2.18
CA VAL A 25 12.18 -5.54 -1.10
C VAL A 25 11.86 -6.98 -0.71
N LEU A 26 10.58 -7.34 -0.59
CA LEU A 26 10.16 -8.70 -0.27
C LEU A 26 10.68 -9.72 -1.29
N ASN A 27 10.52 -9.45 -2.59
CA ASN A 27 11.01 -10.35 -3.63
C ASN A 27 12.55 -10.43 -3.65
N ALA A 28 13.23 -9.32 -3.38
CA ALA A 28 14.69 -9.29 -3.28
C ALA A 28 15.19 -10.14 -2.10
N GLU A 29 14.58 -10.02 -0.92
CA GLU A 29 14.90 -10.80 0.27
C GLU A 29 14.66 -12.30 0.06
N ILE A 30 13.51 -12.67 -0.51
CA ILE A 30 13.22 -14.07 -0.86
C ILE A 30 14.32 -14.64 -1.77
N THR A 31 14.69 -13.89 -2.81
CA THR A 31 15.71 -14.32 -3.78
C THR A 31 17.09 -14.41 -3.14
N ALA A 32 17.47 -13.42 -2.34
CA ALA A 32 18.77 -13.40 -1.66
C ALA A 32 18.91 -14.60 -0.71
N GLN A 33 17.89 -14.88 0.08
CA GLN A 33 17.91 -16.01 1.02
C GLN A 33 17.89 -17.35 0.30
N MET A 34 17.13 -17.49 -0.80
CA MET A 34 17.16 -18.70 -1.63
C MET A 34 18.56 -18.96 -2.22
N ILE A 35 19.27 -17.92 -2.65
CA ILE A 35 20.63 -18.04 -3.20
C ILE A 35 21.64 -18.38 -2.11
N LEU A 36 21.54 -17.76 -0.94
CA LEU A 36 22.52 -17.90 0.14
C LEU A 36 22.33 -19.19 0.96
N SER A 37 21.08 -19.54 1.28
CA SER A 37 20.74 -20.68 2.14
C SER A 37 20.35 -21.92 1.35
N GLY A 38 20.02 -21.79 0.06
CA GLY A 38 19.49 -22.89 -0.76
C GLY A 38 18.08 -23.33 -0.37
N GLN A 39 17.41 -22.62 0.55
CA GLN A 39 16.07 -22.93 1.04
C GLN A 39 15.11 -21.78 0.80
N ILE A 40 13.82 -22.10 0.71
CA ILE A 40 12.77 -21.09 0.66
C ILE A 40 12.64 -20.53 2.08
N PRO A 41 12.84 -19.21 2.27
CA PRO A 41 12.75 -18.61 3.59
C PRO A 41 11.30 -18.55 4.08
N ASP A 42 11.12 -18.43 5.39
CA ASP A 42 9.81 -18.16 5.97
C ASP A 42 9.39 -16.73 5.62
N ILE A 43 8.53 -16.60 4.61
CA ILE A 43 8.13 -15.32 4.02
C ILE A 43 7.37 -14.47 5.04
N ASP A 44 6.62 -15.10 5.96
CA ASP A 44 5.85 -14.39 6.99
C ASP A 44 6.74 -13.79 8.08
N ALA A 45 7.99 -14.25 8.21
CA ALA A 45 8.97 -13.71 9.16
C ALA A 45 9.86 -12.61 8.57
N LEU A 46 9.79 -12.35 7.26
CA LEU A 46 10.64 -11.36 6.60
C LEU A 46 10.29 -9.94 7.04
N ALA A 47 11.30 -9.23 7.55
CA ALA A 47 11.17 -7.87 8.02
C ALA A 47 12.37 -7.03 7.59
N VAL A 48 12.16 -5.71 7.49
CA VAL A 48 13.22 -4.75 7.17
C VAL A 48 13.50 -3.87 8.38
N GLU A 49 14.78 -3.64 8.68
CA GLU A 49 15.23 -2.85 9.84
C GLU A 49 15.14 -1.32 9.61
N TYR A 50 14.65 -0.90 8.45
CA TYR A 50 14.40 0.50 8.14
C TYR A 50 12.93 0.86 8.44
N PRO A 51 12.62 2.04 9.01
CA PRO A 51 13.55 3.10 9.42
C PRO A 51 14.15 2.92 10.83
N ASP A 52 13.64 1.98 11.63
CA ASP A 52 14.06 1.75 13.01
C ASP A 52 14.40 0.28 13.25
N VAL A 53 15.67 0.02 13.54
CA VAL A 53 16.23 -1.31 13.78
C VAL A 53 15.60 -1.97 15.01
N LEU A 54 15.15 -1.17 15.99
CA LEU A 54 14.52 -1.70 17.21
C LEU A 54 13.08 -2.20 16.95
N ARG A 55 12.47 -1.78 15.84
CA ARG A 55 11.09 -2.09 15.47
C ARG A 55 11.02 -2.43 13.99
N PRO A 56 11.61 -3.58 13.60
CA PRO A 56 11.68 -3.96 12.20
C PRO A 56 10.27 -4.16 11.65
N TRP A 57 10.08 -3.71 10.41
CA TRP A 57 8.78 -3.70 9.77
C TRP A 57 8.59 -4.98 8.96
N ASN A 58 7.58 -5.77 9.32
CA ASN A 58 7.25 -7.00 8.59
C ASN A 58 6.76 -6.68 7.17
N LEU A 59 7.40 -7.26 6.16
CA LEU A 59 7.19 -6.89 4.76
C LEU A 59 5.81 -7.29 4.24
N ILE A 60 5.33 -8.50 4.57
CA ILE A 60 3.99 -8.95 4.18
C ILE A 60 2.92 -8.08 4.82
N PHE A 61 3.07 -7.78 6.10
CA PHE A 61 2.15 -6.91 6.82
C PHE A 61 2.13 -5.50 6.19
N ALA A 62 3.31 -4.95 5.90
CA ALA A 62 3.47 -3.67 5.22
C ALA A 62 2.69 -3.62 3.92
N THR A 63 2.96 -4.58 3.03
CA THR A 63 2.35 -4.59 1.70
C THR A 63 0.83 -4.65 1.79
N LYS A 64 0.28 -5.43 2.73
CA LYS A 64 -1.17 -5.52 2.95
C LYS A 64 -1.77 -4.20 3.41
N ILE A 65 -1.16 -3.55 4.41
CA ILE A 65 -1.67 -2.29 4.97
C ILE A 65 -1.58 -1.15 3.96
N TRP A 66 -0.45 -1.02 3.26
CA TRP A 66 -0.26 0.01 2.24
C TRP A 66 -1.16 -0.22 1.03
N LEU A 67 -1.41 -1.48 0.63
CA LEU A 67 -2.35 -1.81 -0.42
C LEU A 67 -3.79 -1.43 -0.04
N ALA A 68 -4.20 -1.72 1.20
CA ALA A 68 -5.50 -1.28 1.71
C ALA A 68 -5.60 0.26 1.70
N GLY A 69 -4.57 0.96 2.18
CA GLY A 69 -4.48 2.41 2.14
C GLY A 69 -4.60 2.98 0.72
N ALA A 70 -3.89 2.40 -0.25
CA ALA A 70 -3.95 2.80 -1.65
C ALA A 70 -5.36 2.61 -2.25
N ILE A 71 -6.01 1.46 -2.01
CA ILE A 71 -7.35 1.18 -2.52
C ILE A 71 -8.38 2.14 -1.92
N ILE A 72 -8.37 2.31 -0.60
CA ILE A 72 -9.34 3.15 0.11
C ILE A 72 -9.20 4.61 -0.34
N SER A 73 -7.97 5.12 -0.41
CA SER A 73 -7.71 6.51 -0.79
C SER A 73 -7.97 6.79 -2.27
N ALA A 74 -7.60 5.87 -3.17
CA ALA A 74 -7.95 5.95 -4.58
C ALA A 74 -9.47 5.94 -4.78
N HIS A 75 -10.18 5.09 -4.05
CA HIS A 75 -11.63 5.01 -4.12
C HIS A 75 -12.30 6.28 -3.58
N ALA A 76 -11.82 6.81 -2.46
CA ALA A 76 -12.30 8.08 -1.91
C ALA A 76 -12.03 9.25 -2.88
N PHE A 77 -10.87 9.28 -3.54
CA PHE A 77 -10.54 10.26 -4.57
C PHE A 77 -11.52 10.15 -5.76
N TYR A 78 -11.78 8.95 -6.24
CA TYR A 78 -12.76 8.70 -7.31
C TYR A 78 -14.16 9.21 -6.94
N LEU A 79 -14.65 8.91 -5.73
CA LEU A 79 -15.95 9.38 -5.27
C LEU A 79 -15.99 10.91 -5.13
N SER A 80 -14.88 11.54 -4.75
CA SER A 80 -14.79 12.99 -4.59
C SER A 80 -14.79 13.77 -5.91
N THR A 81 -14.45 13.13 -7.03
CA THR A 81 -14.45 13.74 -8.37
C THR A 81 -15.71 13.40 -9.17
N LYS A 82 -16.42 12.34 -8.79
CA LYS A 82 -17.66 11.93 -9.45
C LYS A 82 -18.80 12.92 -9.15
N PRO A 83 -19.54 13.41 -10.18
CA PRO A 83 -20.72 14.23 -9.97
C PRO A 83 -21.77 13.46 -9.13
N ARG A 84 -22.30 14.08 -8.07
CA ARG A 84 -23.42 13.50 -7.32
C ARG A 84 -24.62 13.35 -8.25
N LYS A 85 -25.26 12.17 -8.25
CA LYS A 85 -26.59 12.01 -8.88
C LYS A 85 -27.57 12.97 -8.19
N SER A 86 -28.44 13.63 -8.96
CA SER A 86 -29.55 14.40 -8.37
C SER A 86 -30.44 13.45 -7.57
N ILE A 87 -31.03 13.93 -6.48
CA ILE A 87 -31.86 13.13 -5.57
C ILE A 87 -33.03 12.48 -6.35
N GLU A 88 -33.59 13.18 -7.34
CA GLU A 88 -34.64 12.65 -8.23
C GLU A 88 -34.25 11.36 -8.99
N LYS A 89 -32.97 11.13 -9.25
CA LYS A 89 -32.47 9.93 -9.95
C LYS A 89 -32.19 8.73 -9.03
N LEU A 90 -32.35 8.91 -7.71
CA LEU A 90 -32.18 7.86 -6.70
C LEU A 90 -33.52 7.25 -6.27
N GLU A 91 -34.63 7.96 -6.51
CA GLU A 91 -35.99 7.55 -6.12
C GLU A 91 -36.81 6.93 -7.29
N SER A 92 -36.28 6.96 -8.52
CA SER A 92 -36.85 6.28 -9.71
C SER A 92 -36.24 4.90 -9.93
#